data_AF-A0A3S1J6H5-F1
#
_entry.id   AF-A0A3S1J6H5-F1
#
_cell.length_a   1.000
_cell.length_b   1.000
_cell.length_c   1.000
_cell.angle_alpha   90.00
_cell.angle_beta   90.00
_cell.angle_gamma   90.00
#
_symmetry.space_group_name_H-M   'P 1'
#
loop_
_entity.id
_entity.type
_entity.pdbx_description
1 polymer ?
#
loop_
_entity_poly.entity_id
_entity_poly.type
_entity_poly.pdbx_seq_one_letter_code
_entity_poly.pdbx_strand_id
1 'polypeptide(L)' 'MRESVIYQSILEEGAEQKTRQIVVNLLKEGVSIDLVAKATGLTVEQIQQIQASQPSE' A
#
# COMPACT_ATOMS: atom_id res chain seq x y z
N MET A 1 17.55 -11.48 -24.47
CA MET A 1 17.26 -10.63 -23.29
C MET A 1 15.76 -10.41 -23.14
N ARG A 2 15.02 -11.47 -22.79
CA ARG A 2 13.55 -11.44 -22.56
C ARG A 2 13.17 -12.05 -21.20
N GLU A 3 14.12 -12.04 -20.26
CA GLU A 3 13.94 -12.60 -18.90
C GLU A 3 13.80 -11.50 -17.83
N SER A 4 14.00 -10.23 -18.19
CA SER A 4 14.13 -9.13 -17.22
C SER A 4 12.82 -8.40 -16.87
N VAL A 5 11.72 -8.66 -17.57
CA VAL A 5 10.43 -7.99 -17.29
C VAL A 5 9.66 -8.67 -16.17
N ILE A 6 9.75 -10.00 -16.05
CA ILE A 6 8.98 -10.76 -15.05
C ILE A 6 9.52 -10.52 -13.63
N TYR A 7 10.85 -10.41 -13.47
CA TYR A 7 11.45 -10.10 -12.16
C TYR A 7 11.09 -8.71 -11.67
N GLN A 8 11.01 -7.73 -12.58
CA GLN A 8 10.62 -6.36 -12.23
C GLN A 8 9.17 -6.34 -11.71
N SER A 9 8.25 -7.04 -12.40
CA SER A 9 6.85 -7.14 -12.00
C SER A 9 6.66 -7.81 -10.63
N ILE A 10 7.36 -8.91 -10.35
CA ILE A 10 7.26 -9.59 -9.05
C ILE A 10 7.74 -8.70 -7.88
N LEU A 11 8.80 -7.92 -8.10
CA LEU A 11 9.32 -7.00 -7.08
C LEU A 11 8.37 -5.81 -6.86
N GLU A 12 7.77 -5.28 -7.92
CA GLU A 12 6.78 -4.20 -7.85
C GLU A 12 5.50 -4.65 -7.16
N GLU A 13 4.97 -5.82 -7.51
CA GLU A 13 3.79 -6.42 -6.88
C GLU A 13 4.02 -6.68 -5.38
N GLY A 14 5.19 -7.20 -5.01
CA GLY A 14 5.54 -7.45 -3.60
C GLY A 14 5.72 -6.17 -2.77
N ALA A 15 6.26 -5.11 -3.38
CA ALA A 15 6.41 -3.80 -2.73
C ALA A 15 5.05 -3.12 -2.54
N GLU A 16 4.15 -3.23 -3.52
CA GLU A 16 2.82 -2.64 -3.44
C GLU A 16 1.97 -3.31 -2.35
N GLN A 17 2.00 -4.65 -2.28
CA GLN A 17 1.29 -5.40 -1.25
C GLN A 17 1.75 -5.04 0.17
N LYS A 18 3.08 -4.95 0.39
CA LYS A 18 3.63 -4.54 1.69
C LYS A 18 3.20 -3.13 2.06
N THR A 19 3.21 -2.21 1.11
CA THR A 19 2.79 -0.82 1.34
C THR A 19 1.32 -0.76 1.74
N ARG A 20 0.45 -1.49 1.04
CA ARG A 20 -0.98 -1.60 1.39
C ARG A 20 -1.18 -2.18 2.79
N GLN A 21 -0.46 -3.24 3.15
CA GLN A 21 -0.56 -3.85 4.48
C GLN A 21 -0.13 -2.88 5.60
N ILE A 22 0.94 -2.11 5.37
CA ILE A 22 1.42 -1.11 6.32
C ILE A 22 0.35 -0.03 6.54
N VAL A 23 -0.22 0.51 5.46
CA VAL A 23 -1.32 1.49 5.54
C VAL A 23 -2.49 0.95 6.36
N VAL A 24 -2.94 -0.26 6.07
CA VAL A 24 -4.07 -0.89 6.77
C VAL A 24 -3.77 -1.07 8.25
N ASN A 25 -2.58 -1.58 8.60
CA ASN A 25 -2.19 -1.79 9.99
C ASN A 25 -2.14 -0.46 10.74
N LEU A 26 -1.55 0.60 10.15
CA LEU A 26 -1.50 1.92 10.78
C LEU A 26 -2.89 2.52 10.99
N LEU A 27 -3.79 2.41 10.01
CA LEU A 27 -5.17 2.88 10.16
C LEU A 27 -5.93 2.10 11.24
N LYS A 28 -5.71 0.77 11.36
CA LYS A 28 -6.30 -0.07 12.42
C LYS A 28 -5.81 0.31 13.81
N GLU A 29 -4.55 0.72 13.94
CA GLU A 29 -3.97 1.24 15.19
C GLU A 29 -4.43 2.68 15.51
N GLY A 30 -5.33 3.26 14.71
CA GLY A 30 -5.87 4.61 14.94
C GLY A 30 -4.93 5.73 14.51
N VAL A 31 -3.91 5.43 13.71
CA VAL A 31 -3.00 6.45 13.18
C VAL A 31 -3.75 7.33 12.19
N SER A 32 -3.57 8.65 12.31
CA SER A 32 -4.21 9.62 11.42
C SER A 32 -3.74 9.45 9.96
N ILE A 33 -4.66 9.65 9.02
CA ILE A 33 -4.40 9.52 7.57
C ILE A 33 -3.26 10.45 7.11
N ASP A 34 -3.15 11.65 7.68
CA ASP A 34 -2.06 12.59 7.39
C ASP A 34 -0.68 12.02 7.75
N LEU A 35 -0.57 11.35 8.91
CA LEU A 35 0.67 10.73 9.33
C LEU A 35 1.00 9.49 8.50
N VAL A 36 -0.02 8.71 8.13
CA VAL A 36 0.13 7.57 7.22
C VAL A 36 0.62 8.04 5.84
N ALA A 37 0.07 9.14 5.32
CA ALA A 37 0.49 9.76 4.06
C ALA A 37 1.96 10.19 4.10
N LYS A 38 2.37 10.85 5.20
CA LYS A 38 3.79 11.25 5.39
C LYS A 38 4.73 10.06 5.53
N ALA A 39 4.30 8.99 6.21
CA ALA A 39 5.14 7.81 6.45
C ALA A 39 5.30 6.91 5.22
N THR A 40 4.27 6.83 4.38
CA THR A 40 4.22 5.93 3.21
C THR A 40 4.48 6.67 1.89
N GLY A 41 4.44 8.00 1.89
CA GLY A 41 4.50 8.82 0.68
C GLY A 41 3.24 8.74 -0.19
N LEU A 42 2.18 8.10 0.30
CA LEU A 42 0.91 7.97 -0.42
C LEU A 42 0.03 9.21 -0.21
N THR A 43 -0.81 9.47 -1.20
CA THR A 43 -1.86 10.49 -1.08
C THR A 43 -3.01 10.01 -0.21
N VAL A 44 -3.76 10.96 0.36
CA VAL A 44 -4.98 10.69 1.12
C VAL A 44 -5.97 9.86 0.30
N GLU A 45 -6.12 10.17 -1.00
CA GLU A 45 -6.99 9.44 -1.91
C GLU A 45 -6.56 7.98 -2.08
N GLN A 46 -5.25 7.71 -2.27
CA GLN A 46 -4.73 6.35 -2.35
C GLN A 46 -4.97 5.57 -1.05
N ILE A 47 -4.77 6.22 0.10
CA ILE A 47 -5.02 5.60 1.41
C ILE A 47 -6.50 5.25 1.58
N GLN A 48 -7.42 6.13 1.18
CA GLN A 48 -8.85 5.88 1.20
C GLN A 48 -9.26 4.76 0.24
N GLN A 49 -8.67 4.70 -0.95
CA GLN A 49 -8.90 3.59 -1.89
C GLN A 49 -8.42 2.26 -1.31
N ILE A 50 -7.26 2.24 -0.64
CA ILE A 50 -6.75 1.04 0.03
C ILE A 50 -7.71 0.61 1.14
N GLN A 51 -8.21 1.55 1.95
CA GLN A 51 -9.20 1.28 3.00
C GLN A 51 -10.53 0.75 2.44
N ALA A 52 -11.04 1.36 1.37
CA ALA A 52 -12.30 0.97 0.72
C ALA A 52 -12.20 -0.35 -0.06
N SER A 53 -11.00 -0.71 -0.52
CA SER A 53 -10.74 -1.96 -1.25
C SER A 53 -10.46 -3.14 -0.33
N GLN A 54 -10.44 -2.96 0.99
CA GLN A 54 -10.40 -4.08 1.92
C GLN A 54 -11.84 -4.62 2.10
N PRO A 55 -12.11 -5.90 1.79
CA PRO A 55 -13.33 -6.53 2.29
C PRO A 55 -13.25 -6.48 3.82
N SER A 56 -14.25 -5.86 4.44
CA SER A 56 -14.51 -6.02 5.87
C SER A 56 -14.79 -7.50 6.10
N GLU A 57 -13.77 -8.25 6.52
CA GLU A 57 -13.91 -9.62 7.04
C GLU A 57 -14.57 -9.60 8.43
#